data_AF-A0A853LR80-F1
#
_entry.id   AF-A0A853LR80-F1
#
_cell.length_a   1.000
_cell.length_b   1.000
_cell.length_c   1.000
_cell.angle_alpha   90.00
_cell.angle_beta   90.00
_cell.angle_gamma   90.00
#
_symmetry.space_group_name_H-M   'P 1'
#
loop_
_entity.id
_entity.type
_entity.pdbx_description
1 polymer ?
#
loop_
_entity_poly.entity_id
_entity_poly.type
_entity_poly.pdbx_seq_one_letter_code
_entity_poly.pdbx_strand_id
1 'polypeptide(L)'
;MSTPAPGPGWWLASDGKWYPQQWESTFISYTNESLEAVLEEAKRLTKTYGDQGWEIVGSSVQRTQVARRFKDYDAGGDHYFEWSIVCTMKRPRLPG
;
A
#
# COMPACT_ATOMS: atom_id res chain seq x y z
N MET A 1 -25.43 7.94 -27.09
CA MET A 1 -25.23 7.19 -25.84
C MET A 1 -25.11 8.22 -24.73
N SER A 2 -26.04 8.25 -23.78
CA SER A 2 -25.95 9.15 -22.63
C SER A 2 -24.84 8.67 -21.71
N THR A 3 -23.81 9.49 -21.53
CA THR A 3 -22.82 9.28 -20.46
C THR A 3 -23.59 9.19 -19.14
N PRO A 4 -23.45 8.10 -18.37
CA PRO A 4 -24.14 8.01 -17.08
C PRO A 4 -23.71 9.18 -16.20
N ALA A 5 -24.63 9.67 -15.38
CA ALA A 5 -24.36 10.78 -14.47
C ALA A 5 -23.14 10.46 -13.58
N PRO A 6 -22.21 11.42 -13.36
CA PRO A 6 -21.05 11.21 -12.53
C PRO A 6 -21.49 10.81 -11.12
N GLY A 7 -21.18 9.57 -10.73
CA GLY A 7 -21.48 9.03 -9.41
C GLY A 7 -20.36 9.30 -8.40
N PRO A 8 -20.56 8.96 -7.11
CA PRO A 8 -19.48 8.92 -6.13
C PRO A 8 -18.28 8.12 -6.67
N GLY A 9 -17.08 8.72 -6.62
CA GLY A 9 -15.87 8.12 -7.21
C GLY A 9 -15.63 8.47 -8.67
N TRP A 10 -16.26 9.53 -9.21
CA TRP A 10 -15.84 10.18 -10.44
C TRP A 10 -15.13 11.50 -10.11
N TRP A 11 -14.07 11.83 -10.82
CA TRP A 11 -13.33 13.11 -10.69
C TRP A 11 -13.30 13.90 -11.98
N LEU A 12 -13.35 15.22 -11.83
CA LEU A 12 -13.14 16.16 -12.92
C LEU A 12 -11.63 16.36 -13.13
N ALA A 13 -11.13 15.99 -14.30
CA ALA A 13 -9.76 16.27 -14.70
C ALA A 13 -9.64 17.68 -15.29
N SER A 14 -8.40 18.15 -15.51
CA SER A 14 -8.11 19.47 -16.09
C SER A 14 -8.64 19.67 -17.52
N ASP A 15 -8.94 18.58 -18.23
CA ASP A 15 -9.58 18.57 -19.55
C ASP A 15 -11.11 18.77 -19.49
N GLY A 16 -11.68 18.95 -18.29
CA GLY A 16 -13.12 19.12 -18.08
C GLY A 16 -13.93 17.84 -18.18
N LYS A 17 -13.29 16.67 -18.31
CA LYS A 17 -13.98 15.37 -18.36
C LYS A 17 -13.99 14.69 -16.99
N TRP A 18 -15.05 13.93 -16.76
CA TRP A 18 -15.17 13.10 -15.58
C TRP A 18 -14.66 11.68 -15.85
N TYR A 19 -13.77 11.19 -15.00
CA TYR A 19 -13.23 9.83 -15.08
C TYR A 19 -13.62 8.98 -13.87
N PRO A 20 -13.78 7.66 -13.99
CA PRO A 20 -13.95 6.80 -12.83
C PRO A 20 -12.61 6.66 -12.06
N GLN A 21 -12.71 6.31 -10.78
CA GLN A 21 -11.56 6.00 -9.92
C GLN A 21 -11.11 4.55 -10.12
N GLN A 22 -9.80 4.34 -10.28
CA GLN A 22 -9.17 3.02 -10.18
C GLN A 22 -8.65 2.84 -8.75
N TRP A 23 -8.86 1.66 -8.16
CA TRP A 23 -8.37 1.31 -6.82
C TRP A 23 -7.39 0.15 -6.88
N GLU A 24 -6.30 0.23 -6.12
CA GLU A 24 -5.31 -0.84 -5.97
C GLU A 24 -4.86 -0.98 -4.51
N SER A 25 -4.51 -2.20 -4.12
CA SER A 25 -3.90 -2.50 -2.82
C SER A 25 -2.53 -3.11 -3.03
N THR A 26 -1.50 -2.50 -2.45
CA THR A 26 -0.12 -3.02 -2.47
C THR A 26 0.26 -3.54 -1.10
N PHE A 27 0.95 -4.68 -1.10
CA PHE A 27 1.46 -5.35 0.09
C PHE A 27 2.98 -5.32 0.07
N ILE A 28 3.58 -4.82 1.14
CA ILE A 28 5.03 -4.80 1.35
C ILE A 28 5.29 -5.65 2.60
N SER A 29 6.02 -6.75 2.48
CA SER A 29 6.41 -7.58 3.64
C SER A 29 7.93 -7.70 3.72
N TYR A 30 8.45 -7.52 4.93
CA TYR A 30 9.87 -7.66 5.25
C TYR A 30 10.04 -8.53 6.49
N THR A 31 10.84 -9.58 6.35
CA THR A 31 11.25 -10.44 7.46
C THR A 31 12.66 -10.09 7.88
N ASN A 32 12.92 -9.99 9.19
CA ASN A 32 14.25 -9.80 9.77
C ASN A 32 14.95 -8.47 9.45
N GLU A 33 14.22 -7.49 8.93
CA GLU A 33 14.75 -6.15 8.69
C GLU A 33 14.37 -5.18 9.83
N SER A 34 15.20 -4.15 10.02
CA SER A 34 14.89 -3.08 10.98
C SER A 34 13.66 -2.30 10.52
N LEU A 35 12.88 -1.74 11.46
CA LEU A 35 11.75 -0.88 11.13
C LEU A 35 12.17 0.27 10.19
N GLU A 36 13.38 0.77 10.34
CA GLU A 36 13.93 1.83 9.48
C GLU A 36 14.08 1.39 8.03
N ALA A 37 14.60 0.19 7.77
CA ALA A 37 14.69 -0.36 6.41
C ALA A 37 13.31 -0.52 5.76
N VAL A 38 12.30 -0.95 6.54
CA VAL A 38 10.92 -1.08 6.09
C VAL A 38 10.32 0.29 5.73
N LEU A 39 10.58 1.31 6.56
CA LEU A 39 10.10 2.67 6.31
C LEU A 39 10.78 3.30 5.09
N GLU A 40 12.08 3.07 4.87
CA GLU A 40 12.79 3.57 3.69
C GLU A 40 12.26 2.94 2.40
N GLU A 41 11.98 1.63 2.39
CA GLU A 41 11.32 1.01 1.23
C GLU A 41 9.91 1.59 1.03
N ALA A 42 9.12 1.70 2.10
CA ALA A 42 7.79 2.27 2.00
C ALA A 42 7.84 3.69 1.41
N LYS A 43 8.78 4.53 1.82
CA LYS A 43 9.01 5.86 1.22
C LYS A 43 9.36 5.77 -0.26
N ARG A 44 10.24 4.86 -0.65
CA ARG A 44 10.64 4.66 -2.06
C ARG A 44 9.45 4.25 -2.93
N LEU A 45 8.65 3.29 -2.45
CA LEU A 45 7.47 2.80 -3.16
C LEU A 45 6.36 3.85 -3.22
N THR A 46 6.06 4.53 -2.11
CA THR A 46 5.05 5.59 -2.08
C THR A 46 5.42 6.75 -3.00
N LYS A 47 6.70 7.13 -3.10
CA LYS A 47 7.18 8.09 -4.08
C LYS A 47 6.95 7.61 -5.52
N THR A 48 7.35 6.37 -5.82
CA THR A 48 7.18 5.77 -7.15
C THR A 48 5.70 5.73 -7.57
N TYR A 49 4.80 5.38 -6.64
CA TYR A 49 3.36 5.38 -6.88
C TYR A 49 2.80 6.79 -7.06
N GLY A 50 3.27 7.76 -6.27
CA GLY A 50 2.91 9.18 -6.42
C GLY A 50 3.29 9.72 -7.80
N ASP A 51 4.50 9.40 -8.29
CA ASP A 51 4.97 9.79 -9.63
C ASP A 51 4.10 9.17 -10.76
N GLN A 52 3.46 8.02 -10.49
CA GLN A 52 2.50 7.37 -11.41
C GLN A 52 1.05 7.90 -11.25
N GLY A 53 0.84 8.91 -10.40
CA GLY A 53 -0.47 9.53 -10.15
C GLY A 53 -1.35 8.78 -9.16
N TRP A 54 -0.80 7.83 -8.39
CA TRP A 54 -1.53 7.17 -7.31
C TRP A 54 -1.59 8.03 -6.05
N GLU A 55 -2.77 8.12 -5.45
CA GLU A 55 -3.02 8.71 -4.14
C GLU A 55 -3.26 7.59 -3.13
N ILE A 56 -2.50 7.59 -2.02
CA ILE A 56 -2.73 6.66 -0.90
C ILE A 56 -3.88 7.18 -0.07
N VAL A 57 -4.90 6.35 0.13
CA VAL A 57 -6.12 6.67 0.87
C VAL A 57 -6.32 5.82 2.11
N GLY A 58 -5.52 4.79 2.28
CA GLY A 58 -5.44 4.01 3.51
C GLY A 58 -4.09 3.32 3.61
N SER A 59 -3.54 3.26 4.81
CA SER A 59 -2.35 2.46 5.08
C SER A 59 -2.45 1.80 6.44
N SER A 60 -2.05 0.53 6.52
CA SER A 60 -1.91 -0.19 7.79
C SER A 60 -0.52 -0.81 7.88
N VAL A 61 0.05 -0.77 9.08
CA VAL A 61 1.33 -1.41 9.40
C VAL A 61 1.08 -2.44 10.47
N GLN A 62 1.56 -3.66 10.24
CA GLN A 62 1.47 -4.76 11.21
C GLN A 62 2.87 -5.28 11.51
N ARG A 63 3.09 -5.59 12.79
CA ARG A 63 4.27 -6.30 13.29
C ARG A 63 3.84 -7.65 13.83
N THR A 64 4.40 -8.72 13.29
CA THR A 64 4.14 -10.09 13.74
C THR A 64 5.43 -10.68 14.27
N GLN A 65 5.41 -11.22 15.49
CA GLN A 65 6.54 -11.98 16.02
C GLN A 65 6.53 -13.37 15.38
N VAL A 66 7.62 -13.75 14.74
CA VAL A 66 7.76 -15.04 14.05
C VAL A 66 8.74 -15.91 14.85
N ALA A 67 8.23 -16.93 15.53
CA ALA A 67 9.09 -17.93 16.16
C ALA A 67 9.55 -18.95 15.10
N ARG A 68 10.86 -18.99 14.77
CA ARG A 68 11.45 -20.12 14.05
C ARG A 68 12.03 -21.09 15.08
N ARG A 69 11.52 -22.34 15.08
CA ARG A 69 11.78 -23.43 16.03
C ARG A 69 11.00 -23.32 17.34
N PHE A 70 9.86 -24.00 17.36
CA PHE A 70 8.93 -24.11 18.50
C PHE A 70 9.50 -24.91 19.70
N LYS A 71 10.72 -25.45 19.60
CA LYS A 71 11.26 -26.42 20.58
C LYS A 71 11.92 -25.78 21.80
N ASP A 72 12.30 -24.49 21.70
CA ASP A 72 13.09 -23.79 22.73
C ASP A 72 12.47 -22.44 23.12
N TYR A 73 11.13 -22.38 23.21
CA TYR A 73 10.40 -21.14 23.55
C TYR A 73 10.86 -20.53 24.89
N ASP A 74 11.34 -21.36 25.82
CA ASP A 74 11.81 -20.95 27.15
C ASP A 74 13.30 -20.58 27.20
N ALA A 75 14.08 -20.76 26.13
CA ALA A 75 15.54 -20.61 26.13
C ALA A 75 16.06 -19.28 25.54
N GLY A 76 15.26 -18.21 25.59
CA GLY A 76 15.70 -16.88 25.11
C GLY A 76 16.02 -16.86 23.62
N GLY A 77 15.27 -17.60 22.80
CA GLY A 77 15.47 -17.66 21.35
C GLY A 77 15.28 -16.31 20.68
N ASP A 78 16.12 -16.02 19.69
CA ASP A 78 16.09 -14.79 18.90
C ASP A 78 14.67 -14.46 18.43
N HIS A 79 14.13 -13.34 18.88
CA HIS A 79 12.81 -12.86 18.47
C HIS A 79 12.93 -12.24 17.07
N TYR A 80 12.52 -12.99 16.06
CA TYR A 80 12.37 -12.45 14.71
C TYR A 80 11.01 -11.74 14.58
N PHE A 81 11.03 -10.59 13.94
CA PHE A 81 9.81 -9.84 13.61
C PHE A 81 9.64 -9.78 12.09
N GLU A 82 8.41 -9.94 11.66
CA GLU A 82 7.96 -9.63 10.32
C GLU A 82 7.15 -8.33 10.37
N TRP A 83 7.52 -7.40 9.51
CA TRP A 83 6.76 -6.18 9.29
C TRP A 83 6.02 -6.29 7.98
N SER A 84 4.74 -5.94 8.00
CA SER A 84 3.93 -5.81 6.78
C SER A 84 3.27 -4.44 6.73
N ILE A 85 3.25 -3.86 5.53
CA ILE A 85 2.56 -2.61 5.23
C ILE A 85 1.58 -2.90 4.10
N VAL A 86 0.33 -2.51 4.31
CA VAL A 86 -0.70 -2.52 3.26
C VAL A 86 -1.04 -1.09 2.92
N CYS A 87 -1.01 -0.75 1.64
CA CYS A 87 -1.41 0.56 1.14
C CYS A 87 -2.58 0.39 0.18
N THR A 88 -3.71 1.02 0.49
CA THR A 88 -4.84 1.18 -0.43
C THR A 88 -4.71 2.51 -1.14
N MET A 89 -4.75 2.47 -2.47
CA MET A 89 -4.48 3.61 -3.34
C MET A 89 -5.61 3.78 -4.35
N LYS A 90 -5.80 5.02 -4.82
CA LYS A 90 -6.70 5.35 -5.92
C LYS A 90 -5.99 6.24 -6.96
N ARG A 91 -6.37 6.16 -8.24
CA ARG A 91 -5.85 7.06 -9.29
C ARG A 91 -6.76 7.23 -10.50
N PRO A 92 -6.51 8.29 -11.31
CA PRO A 92 -6.90 8.43 -12.69
C PRO A 92 -7.28 7.21 -13.48
N ARG A 93 -8.54 6.85 -13.77
CA ARG A 93 -8.70 5.98 -14.94
C ARG A 93 -8.65 6.84 -16.20
N LEU A 94 -7.43 7.11 -16.65
CA LEU A 94 -7.18 7.85 -17.89
C LEU A 94 -7.81 7.10 -19.08
N PRO A 95 -8.32 7.83 -20.09
CA PRO A 95 -8.78 7.21 -21.32
C PRO A 95 -7.57 6.65 -22.06
N GLY A 96 -7.69 5.39 -22.50
CA GLY A 96 -6.68 4.72 -23.34
C GLY A 96 -6.77 5.11 -24.80
#